data_AF-A0A923AKQ8-F1
#
_entry.id   AF-A0A923AKQ8-F1
#
_cell.length_a   1.000
_cell.length_b   1.000
_cell.length_c   1.000
_cell.angle_alpha   90.00
_cell.angle_beta   90.00
_cell.angle_gamma   90.00
#
_symmetry.space_group_name_H-M   'P 1'
#
loop_
_entity.id
_entity.type
_entity.pdbx_description
1 polymer ?
#
loop_
_entity_poly.entity_id
_entity_poly.type
_entity_poly.pdbx_seq_one_letter_code
_entity_poly.pdbx_strand_id
1 'polypeptide(L)' 'MRLTIRNPETDRLARELAATTGESITAAVTEAIRQRLQRVRGNVDPHADSRSNGDPDPARPVHDQTGGHR' A
#
# COMPACT_ATOMS: atom_id res chain seq x y z
N MET A 1 7.68 6.35 -20.70
CA MET A 1 9.06 6.53 -20.17
C MET A 1 9.87 5.25 -20.45
N ARG A 2 11.15 5.34 -20.85
CA ARG A 2 12.04 4.17 -21.07
C ARG A 2 12.96 4.00 -19.85
N LEU A 3 12.91 2.84 -19.23
CA LEU A 3 13.85 2.44 -18.17
C LEU A 3 14.97 1.66 -18.85
N THR A 4 16.14 2.28 -19.04
CA THR A 4 17.29 1.61 -19.68
C THR A 4 18.05 0.82 -18.63
N ILE A 5 17.76 -0.47 -18.55
CA ILE A 5 18.52 -1.42 -17.73
C ILE A 5 19.87 -1.65 -18.43
N ARG A 6 20.96 -1.08 -17.89
CA ARG A 6 22.33 -1.20 -18.44
C ARG A 6 23.09 -2.44 -17.95
N ASN A 7 22.44 -3.30 -17.16
CA ASN A 7 23.04 -4.52 -16.66
C ASN A 7 22.71 -5.70 -17.59
N PRO A 8 23.70 -6.33 -18.24
CA PRO A 8 23.48 -7.45 -19.16
C PRO A 8 22.87 -8.68 -18.48
N GLU A 9 23.11 -8.89 -17.18
CA GLU A 9 22.49 -9.96 -16.41
C GLU A 9 20.98 -9.72 -16.28
N THR A 10 20.59 -8.49 -15.97
CA THR A 10 19.17 -8.13 -15.84
C THR A 10 18.43 -8.21 -17.16
N ASP A 11 19.06 -7.88 -18.29
CA ASP A 11 18.46 -8.07 -19.63
C ASP A 11 18.23 -9.57 -19.93
N ARG A 12 19.21 -10.44 -19.61
CA ARG A 12 19.05 -11.89 -19.77
C ARG A 12 17.92 -12.44 -18.92
N LEU A 13 17.90 -12.12 -17.63
CA LEU A 13 16.83 -12.55 -16.71
C LEU A 13 15.46 -12.03 -17.15
N ALA A 14 15.39 -10.80 -17.65
CA ALA A 14 14.14 -10.22 -18.16
C ALA A 14 13.64 -10.95 -19.41
N ARG A 15 14.54 -11.35 -20.31
CA ARG A 15 14.23 -12.15 -21.50
C ARG A 15 13.78 -13.56 -21.14
N GLU A 16 14.49 -14.21 -20.22
CA GLU A 16 14.14 -15.56 -19.75
C GLU A 16 12.77 -15.57 -19.06
N LEU A 17 12.51 -14.57 -18.22
CA LEU A 17 11.22 -14.42 -17.55
C LEU A 17 10.10 -14.24 -18.58
N ALA A 18 10.28 -13.34 -19.54
CA ALA A 18 9.31 -13.08 -20.61
C ALA A 18 9.05 -14.33 -21.48
N ALA A 19 10.10 -15.06 -21.83
CA ALA A 19 9.98 -16.31 -22.59
C ALA A 19 9.25 -17.39 -21.79
N THR A 20 9.45 -17.44 -20.47
CA THR A 20 8.79 -18.41 -19.58
C THR A 20 7.32 -18.07 -19.34
N THR A 21 6.97 -16.79 -19.20
CA THR A 21 5.57 -16.38 -18.99
C THR A 21 4.79 -16.21 -20.28
N GLY A 22 5.46 -16.17 -21.44
CA GLY A 22 4.85 -15.89 -22.73
C GLY A 22 4.43 -14.42 -22.91
N GLU A 23 4.94 -13.52 -22.08
CA GLU A 23 4.61 -12.11 -22.09
C GLU A 23 5.71 -11.26 -22.74
N SER A 24 5.42 -9.97 -22.98
CA SER A 24 6.47 -9.02 -23.38
C SER A 24 7.44 -8.77 -22.23
N ILE A 25 8.73 -8.55 -22.54
CA ILE A 25 9.78 -8.21 -21.55
C ILE A 25 9.32 -7.12 -20.57
N THR A 26 8.70 -6.06 -21.09
CA THR A 26 8.16 -4.97 -20.25
C THR A 26 7.09 -5.46 -19.27
N ALA A 27 6.15 -6.29 -19.71
CA ALA A 27 5.06 -6.80 -18.88
C ALA A 27 5.61 -7.72 -17.79
N ALA A 28 6.42 -8.71 -18.19
CA ALA A 28 7.06 -9.66 -17.28
C ALA A 28 7.89 -8.96 -16.18
N VAL A 29 8.73 -7.99 -16.57
CA VAL A 29 9.53 -7.20 -15.61
C VAL A 29 8.65 -6.33 -14.72
N THR A 30 7.61 -5.71 -15.26
CA THR A 30 6.70 -4.87 -14.48
C THR A 30 5.99 -5.71 -13.41
N GLU A 31 5.49 -6.89 -13.77
CA GLU A 31 4.84 -7.80 -12.83
C GLU A 31 5.81 -8.32 -11.77
N ALA A 32 7.02 -8.74 -12.15
CA ALA A 32 8.03 -9.17 -11.19
C ALA A 32 8.38 -8.07 -10.17
N ILE A 33 8.54 -6.82 -10.62
CA ILE A 33 8.79 -5.67 -9.74
C ILE A 33 7.58 -5.43 -8.83
N ARG A 34 6.36 -5.45 -9.36
CA ARG A 34 5.12 -5.28 -8.57
C ARG A 34 5.00 -6.34 -7.50
N GLN A 35 5.20 -7.61 -7.84
CA GLN A 35 5.14 -8.73 -6.89
C GLN A 35 6.20 -8.60 -5.80
N ARG A 36 7.43 -8.22 -6.15
CA ARG A 36 8.49 -7.99 -5.16
C ARG A 36 8.16 -6.82 -4.23
N LEU A 37 7.67 -5.71 -4.78
CA LEU A 37 7.23 -4.56 -4.00
C LEU A 37 6.06 -4.92 -3.08
N GLN A 38 5.10 -5.73 -3.54
CA GLN A 38 3.99 -6.17 -2.71
C GLN A 38 4.46 -7.02 -1.54
N ARG A 39 5.42 -7.93 -1.73
CA ARG A 39 6.02 -8.70 -0.63
C ARG A 39 6.79 -7.82 0.35
N VAL A 40 7.57 -6.87 -0.16
CA VAL A 40 8.35 -5.95 0.69
C VAL A 40 7.44 -5.00 1.46
N ARG A 41 6.40 -4.45 0.81
CA ARG A 41 5.41 -3.55 1.43
C ARG A 41 4.46 -4.27 2.38
N GLY A 42 4.10 -5.51 2.08
CA GLY A 42 3.27 -6.35 2.95
C GLY A 42 3.98 -6.80 4.23
N ASN A 43 5.32 -6.79 4.24
CA ASN A 43 6.15 -6.99 5.43
C ASN A 43 6.36 -5.71 6.26
N VAL A 44 5.82 -4.56 5.82
CA VAL A 44 5.77 -3.35 6.63
C VAL A 44 4.40 -3.35 7.28
N ASP A 45 4.27 -4.12 8.37
CA ASP A 45 3.04 -4.27 9.12
C ASP A 45 2.36 -2.91 9.38
N PRO A 46 1.17 -2.65 8.81
CA PRO A 46 0.37 -1.47 9.14
C PRO A 46 -0.29 -1.57 10.53
N HIS A 47 0.19 -2.47 11.40
CA HIS A 47 -0.33 -2.72 12.75
C HIS A 47 0.58 -2.22 13.88
N ALA A 48 1.70 -1.55 13.57
CA ALA A 48 2.57 -0.98 14.60
C ALA A 48 1.99 0.30 15.28
N ASP A 49 0.92 0.90 14.76
CA ASP A 49 0.48 2.25 15.20
C ASP A 49 -0.98 2.36 15.73
N SER A 50 -1.69 1.26 16.01
CA SER A 50 -3.07 1.35 16.54
C SER A 50 -3.17 1.40 18.07
N ARG A 51 -2.17 1.93 18.80
CA ARG A 51 -2.19 2.01 20.28
C ARG A 51 -1.95 3.39 20.89
N SER A 52 -2.42 4.46 20.25
CA SER A 52 -2.67 5.73 20.95
C SER A 52 -4.10 6.17 20.61
N ASN A 53 -5.11 5.66 21.30
CA ASN A 53 -5.64 6.20 22.55
C ASN A 53 -6.20 7.62 22.37
N GLY A 54 -7.52 7.73 22.22
CA GLY A 54 -8.24 9.00 22.44
C GLY A 54 -9.36 9.33 21.46
N ASP A 55 -10.39 8.48 21.34
CA ASP A 55 -11.78 8.95 21.27
C ASP A 55 -12.70 7.72 21.42
N PRO A 56 -13.63 7.74 22.39
CA PRO A 56 -14.89 8.40 22.07
C PRO A 56 -15.57 9.10 23.25
N ASP A 57 -16.11 10.31 23.04
CA ASP A 57 -17.38 10.69 23.68
C ASP A 57 -18.25 11.52 22.72
N PRO A 58 -19.08 10.88 21.86
CA PRO A 58 -20.06 11.60 21.07
C PRO A 58 -21.22 12.02 21.98
N ALA A 59 -21.18 13.29 22.37
CA ALA A 59 -22.35 14.10 22.71
C ALA A 59 -23.23 13.58 23.86
N ARG A 60 -23.01 14.13 25.07
CA ARG A 60 -24.10 14.25 26.04
C ARG A 60 -25.05 15.37 25.56
N PRO A 61 -26.32 15.10 25.25
CA PRO A 61 -27.29 16.16 25.02
C PRO A 61 -27.61 16.78 26.38
N VAL A 62 -27.13 18.00 26.62
CA VAL A 62 -27.62 18.83 27.72
C VAL A 62 -29.07 19.18 27.40
N HIS A 63 -29.99 18.60 28.18
CA HIS A 63 -31.42 18.92 28.08
C HIS A 63 -31.63 20.36 28.53
N ASP A 64 -32.29 21.14 27.67
CA ASP A 64 -32.97 22.37 28.03
C ASP A 64 -34.06 22.04 29.06
N GLN A 65 -33.86 22.43 30.31
CA GLN A 65 -34.91 22.44 31.33
C GLN A 65 -35.03 23.85 31.89
N THR A 66 -35.94 24.58 31.25
CA THR A 66 -36.90 25.53 31.82
C THR A 66 -36.75 25.81 33.33
N GLY A 67 -36.47 27.07 33.66
CA GLY A 67 -36.53 27.57 35.03
C GLY A 67 -36.93 29.03 35.04
N GLY A 68 -38.18 29.32 34.68
CA GLY A 68 -38.78 30.62 34.92
C GLY A 68 -38.80 30.91 36.42
N HIS A 69 -38.22 32.03 36.83
CA HIS A 69 -38.51 32.64 38.11
C HIS A 69 -38.83 34.11 37.90
N ARG A 70 -39.98 34.47 38.49
CA ARG A 70 -40.65 35.77 38.53
C ARG A 70 -39.74 36.93 38.88
#